data_AF-A0A2W6C269-F1
#
_entry.id   AF-A0A2W6C269-F1
#
_cell.length_a   1.000
_cell.length_b   1.000
_cell.length_c   1.000
_cell.angle_alpha   90.00
_cell.angle_beta   90.00
_cell.angle_gamma   90.00
#
_symmetry.space_group_name_H-M   'P 1'
#
loop_
_entity.id
_entity.type
_entity.pdbx_description
1 polymer ?
#
loop_
_entity_poly.entity_id
_entity_poly.type
_entity_poly.pdbx_seq_one_letter_code
_entity_poly.pdbx_strand_id
1 'polypeptide(L)'
;MSEQRDVVAELGEARVLASVRWAYLSATTRSLETYSEADGHDAAWLGNTRFTLFRNRLDRVFACERYAVHSGDDDADLDLLYAELSERDIDTMPRLDAGLVRRSNLNGSPGWAHEATRFLLASCVFGKLDHLPWPQKSPTKQRVARQRNPEPPQPSLFEDFAPEEVGGLEVMLAAGQDLDLKTYVVAHSLDPLSQQVELVLGRARLNLGGGQAWHWRQDLLDTPPADGGRRTDDAPMPIGPNTVPDAPVRLRHTAEERRDDRASDEQ
;
A
#
# COMPACT_ATOMS: atom_id res chain seq x y z
N MET A 1 17.06 0.62 -21.65
CA MET A 1 15.91 1.13 -20.87
C MET A 1 16.37 1.20 -19.43
N SER A 2 15.94 2.21 -18.66
CA SER A 2 16.45 2.40 -17.31
C SER A 2 15.61 1.64 -16.29
N GLU A 3 16.24 1.00 -15.30
CA GLU A 3 15.56 0.26 -14.22
C GLU A 3 14.35 1.03 -13.65
N GLN A 4 14.49 2.36 -13.44
CA GLN A 4 13.39 3.20 -12.97
C GLN A 4 12.14 3.09 -13.85
N ARG A 5 12.27 3.17 -15.18
CA ARG A 5 11.13 3.16 -16.09
C ARG A 5 10.44 1.80 -16.08
N ASP A 6 11.23 0.73 -16.09
CA ASP A 6 10.72 -0.64 -16.14
C ASP A 6 9.94 -0.95 -14.85
N VAL A 7 10.51 -0.61 -13.68
CA VAL A 7 9.86 -0.82 -12.38
C VAL A 7 8.61 0.04 -12.21
N VAL A 8 8.66 1.31 -12.63
CA VAL A 8 7.51 2.22 -12.52
C VAL A 8 6.39 1.80 -13.48
N ALA A 9 6.72 1.34 -14.69
CA ALA A 9 5.75 0.81 -15.64
C ALA A 9 5.09 -0.47 -15.11
N GLU A 10 5.89 -1.47 -14.70
CA GLU A 10 5.39 -2.76 -14.19
C GLU A 10 4.44 -2.57 -13.00
N LEU A 11 4.88 -1.81 -11.98
CA LEU A 11 4.06 -1.57 -10.78
C LEU A 11 2.87 -0.63 -11.06
N GLY A 12 2.98 0.22 -12.08
CA GLY A 12 1.92 1.11 -12.53
C GLY A 12 0.80 0.35 -13.23
N GLU A 13 1.15 -0.53 -14.18
CA GLU A 13 0.22 -1.39 -14.92
C GLU A 13 -0.53 -2.34 -13.98
N ALA A 14 0.17 -2.91 -13.00
CA ALA A 14 -0.43 -3.73 -11.94
C ALA A 14 -1.19 -2.92 -10.87
N ARG A 15 -1.32 -1.58 -11.03
CA ARG A 15 -1.98 -0.66 -10.08
C ARG A 15 -1.41 -0.70 -8.65
N VAL A 16 -0.22 -1.26 -8.44
CA VAL A 16 0.47 -1.30 -7.15
C VAL A 16 0.81 0.12 -6.69
N LEU A 17 1.28 1.00 -7.60
CA LEU A 17 1.60 2.39 -7.26
C LEU A 17 0.37 3.19 -6.83
N ALA A 18 -0.77 3.01 -7.52
CA ALA A 18 -2.03 3.64 -7.16
C ALA A 18 -2.53 3.17 -5.78
N SER A 19 -2.35 1.88 -5.48
CA SER A 19 -2.71 1.27 -4.20
C SER A 19 -1.85 1.77 -3.04
N VAL A 20 -0.54 1.92 -3.26
CA VAL A 20 0.37 2.54 -2.28
C VAL A 20 -0.02 4.00 -2.01
N ARG A 21 -0.34 4.76 -3.07
CA ARG A 21 -0.82 6.14 -2.95
C ARG A 21 -2.12 6.22 -2.15
N TRP A 22 -3.13 5.43 -2.50
CA TRP A 22 -4.41 5.37 -1.78
C TRP A 22 -4.19 5.05 -0.30
N ALA A 23 -3.42 4.01 -0.01
CA ALA A 23 -3.17 3.56 1.36
C ALA A 23 -2.51 4.65 2.20
N TYR A 24 -1.58 5.39 1.61
CA TYR A 24 -0.88 6.47 2.30
C TYR A 24 -1.78 7.69 2.56
N LEU A 25 -2.57 8.09 1.57
CA LEU A 25 -3.48 9.23 1.70
C LEU A 25 -4.60 8.92 2.71
N SER A 26 -5.26 7.77 2.60
CA SER A 26 -6.27 7.31 3.57
C SER A 26 -5.71 7.29 5.00
N ALA A 27 -4.54 6.70 5.20
CA ALA A 27 -3.90 6.64 6.51
C ALA A 27 -3.55 8.04 7.05
N THR A 28 -3.09 8.94 6.19
CA THR A 28 -2.71 10.30 6.59
C THR A 28 -3.93 11.13 6.97
N THR A 29 -4.98 11.12 6.15
CA THR A 29 -6.25 11.80 6.43
C THR A 29 -6.80 11.33 7.78
N ARG A 30 -6.92 10.02 8.00
CA ARG A 30 -7.41 9.48 9.27
C ARG A 30 -6.54 9.86 10.47
N SER A 31 -5.22 9.86 10.31
CA SER A 31 -4.31 10.23 11.38
C SER A 31 -4.42 11.72 11.77
N LEU A 32 -4.64 12.60 10.80
CA LEU A 32 -4.83 14.04 11.03
C LEU A 32 -6.19 14.35 11.66
N GLU A 33 -7.26 13.67 11.24
CA GLU A 33 -8.60 13.81 11.85
C GLU A 33 -8.61 13.44 13.34
N THR A 34 -7.77 12.49 13.74
CA THR A 34 -7.68 12.02 15.13
C THR A 34 -6.63 12.80 15.94
N TYR A 35 -5.77 13.58 15.28
CA TYR A 35 -4.70 14.31 15.94
C TYR A 35 -5.25 15.52 16.72
N SER A 36 -4.78 15.68 17.96
CA SER A 36 -5.23 16.72 18.87
C SER A 36 -4.16 16.96 19.92
N GLU A 37 -3.47 18.10 19.83
CA GLU A 37 -2.48 18.49 20.84
C GLU A 37 -3.12 18.72 22.21
N ALA A 38 -4.39 19.16 22.24
CA ALA A 38 -5.16 19.34 23.46
C ALA A 38 -5.41 18.02 24.20
N ASP A 39 -5.49 16.90 23.46
CA ASP A 39 -5.59 15.54 24.02
C ASP A 39 -4.22 14.95 24.36
N GLY A 40 -3.14 15.72 24.20
CA GLY A 40 -1.76 15.32 24.49
C GLY A 40 -1.08 14.55 23.35
N HIS A 41 -1.65 14.53 22.15
CA HIS A 41 -0.99 13.92 20.99
C HIS A 41 0.22 14.74 20.57
N ASP A 42 1.37 14.07 20.43
CA ASP A 42 2.62 14.68 19.96
C ASP A 42 3.02 14.17 18.56
N ALA A 43 4.13 14.68 18.04
CA ALA A 43 4.65 14.28 16.73
C ALA A 43 5.00 12.77 16.66
N ALA A 44 5.39 12.16 17.78
CA ALA A 44 5.71 10.75 17.84
C ALA A 44 4.43 9.90 17.75
N TRP A 45 3.37 10.29 18.45
CA TRP A 45 2.04 9.71 18.34
C TRP A 45 1.55 9.78 16.90
N LEU A 46 1.58 10.96 16.27
CA LEU A 46 1.11 11.12 14.89
C LEU A 46 1.92 10.25 13.91
N GLY A 47 3.24 10.24 14.07
CA GLY A 47 4.13 9.41 13.26
C GLY A 47 3.84 7.91 13.37
N ASN A 48 3.67 7.40 14.60
CA ASN A 48 3.39 5.99 14.88
C ASN A 48 1.98 5.57 14.43
N THR A 49 0.97 6.40 14.71
CA THR A 49 -0.43 6.16 14.31
C THR A 49 -0.54 6.12 12.80
N ARG A 50 0.02 7.11 12.09
CA ARG A 50 0.03 7.13 10.62
C ARG A 50 0.76 5.93 10.03
N PHE A 51 1.93 5.55 10.58
CA PHE A 51 2.66 4.38 10.10
C PHE A 51 1.86 3.08 10.29
N THR A 52 1.19 2.94 11.43
CA THR A 52 0.35 1.78 11.74
C THR A 52 -0.86 1.70 10.80
N LEU A 53 -1.54 2.82 10.58
CA LEU A 53 -2.65 2.93 9.63
C LEU A 53 -2.16 2.66 8.21
N PHE A 54 -1.04 3.22 7.78
CA PHE A 54 -0.52 3.04 6.42
C PHE A 54 -0.22 1.57 6.13
N ARG A 55 0.44 0.87 7.06
CA ARG A 55 0.64 -0.58 6.97
C ARG A 55 -0.69 -1.33 6.88
N ASN A 56 -1.66 -0.97 7.73
CA ASN A 56 -2.97 -1.60 7.72
C ASN A 56 -3.72 -1.39 6.39
N ARG A 57 -3.66 -0.18 5.82
CA ARG A 57 -4.27 0.14 4.52
C ARG A 57 -3.59 -0.60 3.37
N LEU A 58 -2.27 -0.77 3.41
CA LEU A 58 -1.55 -1.60 2.44
C LEU A 58 -1.98 -3.06 2.55
N ASP A 59 -2.04 -3.62 3.76
CA ASP A 59 -2.53 -4.98 3.95
C ASP A 59 -3.99 -5.14 3.48
N ARG A 60 -4.80 -4.10 3.62
CA ARG A 60 -6.20 -4.06 3.19
C ARG A 60 -6.36 -4.05 1.68
N VAL A 61 -5.72 -3.10 0.99
CA VAL A 61 -5.84 -2.97 -0.48
C VAL A 61 -5.19 -4.13 -1.22
N PHE A 62 -4.20 -4.79 -0.61
CA PHE A 62 -3.53 -5.96 -1.19
C PHE A 62 -4.09 -7.31 -0.71
N ALA A 63 -5.21 -7.32 0.01
CA ALA A 63 -5.82 -8.54 0.56
C ALA A 63 -4.79 -9.46 1.27
N CYS A 64 -3.99 -8.87 2.16
CA CYS A 64 -2.93 -9.56 2.90
C CYS A 64 -3.28 -9.70 4.39
N GLU A 65 -2.62 -10.65 5.06
CA GLU A 65 -2.76 -10.87 6.51
C GLU A 65 -4.24 -11.07 6.90
N ARG A 66 -4.75 -10.24 7.82
CA ARG A 66 -6.15 -10.29 8.29
C ARG A 66 -7.19 -9.99 7.20
N TYR A 67 -6.78 -9.50 6.04
CA TYR A 67 -7.66 -9.17 4.92
C TYR A 67 -7.51 -10.15 3.74
N ALA A 68 -6.79 -11.26 3.94
CA ALA A 68 -6.73 -12.31 2.92
C ALA A 68 -8.13 -12.89 2.66
N VAL A 69 -8.46 -13.10 1.39
CA VAL A 69 -9.72 -13.70 0.96
C VAL A 69 -9.59 -15.22 1.08
N HIS A 70 -10.35 -15.84 1.99
CA HIS A 70 -10.18 -17.26 2.36
C HIS A 70 -11.15 -18.21 1.64
N SER A 71 -12.25 -17.68 1.11
CA SER A 71 -13.22 -18.40 0.30
C SER A 71 -13.25 -17.75 -1.07
N GLY A 72 -13.35 -18.51 -2.17
CA GLY A 72 -13.50 -17.96 -3.53
C GLY A 72 -14.81 -17.19 -3.78
N ASP A 73 -15.37 -16.63 -2.72
CA ASP A 73 -16.43 -15.64 -2.67
C ASP A 73 -15.79 -14.33 -2.21
N ASP A 74 -15.42 -13.49 -3.18
CA ASP A 74 -14.73 -12.21 -2.96
C ASP A 74 -15.54 -11.24 -2.10
N ASP A 75 -16.86 -11.48 -1.96
CA ASP A 75 -17.78 -10.63 -1.21
C ASP A 75 -17.95 -11.07 0.26
N ALA A 76 -17.44 -12.24 0.65
CA ALA A 76 -17.71 -12.85 1.96
C ALA A 76 -17.11 -12.08 3.17
N ASP A 77 -16.14 -11.19 2.93
CA ASP A 77 -15.42 -10.44 3.96
C ASP A 77 -15.46 -8.91 3.76
N LEU A 78 -16.42 -8.38 2.98
CA LEU A 78 -16.52 -6.94 2.72
C LEU A 78 -16.73 -6.10 3.99
N ASP A 79 -17.47 -6.61 4.97
CA ASP A 79 -17.66 -5.94 6.26
C ASP A 79 -16.32 -5.72 6.98
N LEU A 80 -15.44 -6.73 6.96
CA LEU A 80 -14.09 -6.65 7.54
C LEU A 80 -13.18 -5.71 6.74
N LEU A 81 -13.30 -5.75 5.40
CA LEU A 81 -12.55 -4.91 4.47
C LEU A 81 -12.88 -3.43 4.67
N TYR A 82 -14.16 -3.09 4.80
CA TYR A 82 -14.64 -1.71 4.88
C TYR A 82 -14.76 -1.17 6.30
N ALA A 83 -14.62 -2.02 7.32
CA ALA A 83 -14.60 -1.59 8.71
C ALA A 83 -13.62 -0.42 8.95
N GLU A 84 -14.12 0.66 9.54
CA GLU A 84 -13.36 1.86 9.91
C GLU A 84 -12.68 2.57 8.72
N LEU A 85 -13.20 2.38 7.50
CA LEU A 85 -12.94 3.26 6.36
C LEU A 85 -14.01 4.35 6.26
N SER A 86 -13.60 5.52 5.76
CA SER A 86 -14.56 6.54 5.32
C SER A 86 -15.24 6.10 4.02
N GLU A 87 -16.42 6.63 3.71
CA GLU A 87 -17.09 6.41 2.41
C GLU A 87 -16.16 6.74 1.24
N ARG A 88 -15.44 7.86 1.33
CA ARG A 88 -14.44 8.26 0.33
C ARG A 88 -13.34 7.21 0.16
N ASP A 89 -12.82 6.66 1.26
CA ASP A 89 -11.77 5.65 1.17
C ASP A 89 -12.28 4.36 0.55
N ILE A 90 -13.53 3.95 0.84
CA ILE A 90 -14.19 2.79 0.24
C ILE A 90 -14.34 3.01 -1.27
N ASP A 91 -14.89 4.15 -1.68
CA ASP A 91 -15.17 4.47 -3.09
C ASP A 91 -13.89 4.59 -3.94
N THR A 92 -12.80 5.07 -3.33
CA THR A 92 -11.53 5.30 -4.03
C THR A 92 -10.53 4.17 -3.88
N MET A 93 -10.84 3.12 -3.11
CA MET A 93 -9.95 1.99 -2.91
C MET A 93 -9.74 1.23 -4.24
N PRO A 94 -8.48 1.10 -4.71
CA PRO A 94 -8.20 0.30 -5.89
C PRO A 94 -8.64 -1.15 -5.71
N ARG A 95 -9.24 -1.73 -6.74
CA ARG A 95 -9.58 -3.16 -6.79
C ARG A 95 -8.45 -3.90 -7.50
N LEU A 96 -7.91 -4.91 -6.83
CA LEU A 96 -6.82 -5.75 -7.29
C LEU A 96 -7.21 -7.22 -7.09
N ASP A 97 -6.66 -8.10 -7.93
CA ASP A 97 -6.82 -9.53 -7.73
C ASP A 97 -6.11 -9.98 -6.45
N ALA A 98 -6.77 -10.83 -5.68
CA ALA A 98 -6.18 -11.41 -4.48
C ALA A 98 -4.89 -12.19 -4.83
N GLY A 99 -3.83 -11.98 -4.05
CA GLY A 99 -2.53 -12.64 -4.27
C GLY A 99 -1.62 -11.96 -5.30
N LEU A 100 -2.09 -10.93 -6.03
CA LEU A 100 -1.25 -10.12 -6.92
C LEU A 100 -0.05 -9.54 -6.16
N VAL A 101 -0.30 -9.01 -4.97
CA VAL A 101 0.73 -8.55 -4.05
C VAL A 101 0.67 -9.41 -2.80
N ARG A 102 1.81 -9.97 -2.40
CA ARG A 102 1.94 -10.79 -1.18
C ARG A 102 2.67 -10.03 -0.09
N ARG A 103 2.34 -10.32 1.16
CA ARG A 103 3.16 -9.86 2.28
C ARG A 103 4.54 -10.52 2.19
N SER A 104 5.60 -9.72 2.31
CA SER A 104 6.99 -10.15 2.14
C SER A 104 7.91 -9.34 3.05
N ASN A 105 7.82 -9.59 4.36
CA ASN A 105 8.65 -8.94 5.37
C ASN A 105 10.14 -9.28 5.16
N LEU A 106 11.05 -8.33 5.44
CA LEU A 106 12.49 -8.56 5.42
C LEU A 106 13.08 -8.28 6.81
N ASN A 107 13.61 -9.30 7.49
CA ASN A 107 14.21 -9.18 8.83
C ASN A 107 13.32 -8.39 9.80
N GLY A 108 12.02 -8.73 9.85
CA GLY A 108 11.02 -8.06 10.70
C GLY A 108 10.55 -6.68 10.21
N SER A 109 11.15 -6.12 9.15
CA SER A 109 10.63 -4.90 8.52
C SER A 109 9.44 -5.22 7.62
N PRO A 110 8.28 -4.54 7.80
CA PRO A 110 7.12 -4.69 6.92
C PRO A 110 7.47 -4.48 5.46
N GLY A 111 7.08 -5.45 4.62
CA GLY A 111 7.29 -5.40 3.19
C GLY A 111 6.21 -6.13 2.42
N TRP A 112 6.07 -5.76 1.15
CA TRP A 112 5.13 -6.37 0.20
C TRP A 112 5.89 -6.66 -1.09
N ALA A 113 5.48 -7.69 -1.80
CA ALA A 113 6.10 -8.09 -3.05
C ALA A 113 5.06 -8.33 -4.14
N HIS A 114 5.33 -7.74 -5.30
CA HIS A 114 4.70 -8.06 -6.57
C HIS A 114 5.76 -8.81 -7.39
N GLU A 115 5.47 -10.04 -7.81
CA GLU A 115 6.43 -10.87 -8.55
C GLU A 115 7.81 -10.96 -7.84
N ALA A 116 8.89 -10.61 -8.56
CA ALA A 116 10.27 -10.60 -8.09
C ALA A 116 10.69 -9.29 -7.39
N THR A 117 9.76 -8.35 -7.22
CA THR A 117 10.00 -7.01 -6.72
C THR A 117 9.37 -6.82 -5.34
N ARG A 118 10.19 -6.47 -4.34
CA ARG A 118 9.75 -6.16 -2.97
C ARG A 118 9.88 -4.66 -2.70
N PHE A 119 9.00 -4.10 -1.89
CA PHE A 119 9.18 -2.77 -1.34
C PHE A 119 8.97 -2.73 0.18
N LEU A 120 9.76 -1.88 0.85
CA LEU A 120 9.68 -1.62 2.30
C LEU A 120 9.29 -0.17 2.55
N LEU A 121 8.76 0.13 3.74
CA LEU A 121 8.44 1.51 4.14
C LEU A 121 9.58 2.20 4.87
N ALA A 122 9.81 3.48 4.57
CA ALA A 122 10.68 4.35 5.34
C ALA A 122 10.07 5.74 5.58
N SER A 123 9.83 6.08 6.84
CA SER A 123 9.48 7.45 7.22
C SER A 123 10.71 8.35 7.31
N CYS A 124 10.55 9.63 7.01
CA CYS A 124 11.54 10.67 7.31
C CYS A 124 10.86 12.00 7.69
N VAL A 125 11.69 12.98 8.08
CA VAL A 125 11.27 14.36 8.26
C VAL A 125 10.83 14.93 6.91
N PHE A 126 9.80 15.78 6.91
CA PHE A 126 9.33 16.46 5.72
C PHE A 126 10.44 17.31 5.06
N GLY A 127 10.51 17.29 3.74
CA GLY A 127 11.54 17.99 2.95
C GLY A 127 12.93 17.35 3.06
N LYS A 128 13.05 16.15 3.64
CA LYS A 128 14.34 15.44 3.79
C LYS A 128 14.39 14.14 3.00
N LEU A 129 13.44 13.86 2.11
CA LEU A 129 13.47 12.65 1.29
C LEU A 129 14.74 12.56 0.44
N ASP A 130 15.19 13.65 -0.19
CA ASP A 130 16.40 13.67 -1.02
C ASP A 130 17.70 13.40 -0.23
N HIS A 131 17.66 13.58 1.08
CA HIS A 131 18.79 13.46 1.98
C HIS A 131 18.52 12.44 3.08
N LEU A 132 17.68 11.43 2.80
CA LEU A 132 17.33 10.41 3.77
C LEU A 132 18.61 9.73 4.30
N PRO A 133 18.85 9.77 5.63
CA PRO A 133 20.11 9.30 6.19
C PRO A 133 20.09 7.78 6.37
N TRP A 134 20.36 7.01 5.30
CA TRP A 134 20.34 5.54 5.35
C TRP A 134 21.23 4.94 6.44
N PRO A 135 22.44 5.46 6.74
CA PRO A 135 23.27 4.95 7.84
C PRO A 135 22.60 5.03 9.22
N GLN A 136 21.60 5.91 9.40
CA GLN A 136 20.84 6.05 10.65
C GLN A 136 19.55 5.20 10.66
N LYS A 137 19.22 4.55 9.54
CA LYS A 137 18.07 3.62 9.46
C LYS A 137 18.47 2.23 9.96
N SER A 138 17.48 1.34 10.10
CA SER A 138 17.69 -0.03 10.57
C SER A 138 18.72 -0.80 9.72
N PRO A 139 19.41 -1.80 10.29
CA PRO A 139 20.35 -2.64 9.55
C PRO A 139 19.73 -3.24 8.27
N THR A 140 18.45 -3.60 8.30
CA THR A 140 17.68 -4.04 7.13
C THR A 140 17.67 -2.99 6.02
N LYS A 141 17.30 -1.74 6.34
CA LYS A 141 17.25 -0.64 5.38
C LYS A 141 18.63 -0.25 4.87
N GLN A 142 19.66 -0.36 5.72
CA GLN A 142 21.05 -0.20 5.30
C GLN A 142 21.46 -1.27 4.28
N ARG A 143 21.07 -2.54 4.48
CA ARG A 143 21.30 -3.61 3.50
C ARG A 143 20.55 -3.37 2.19
N VAL A 144 19.30 -2.92 2.27
CA VAL A 144 18.54 -2.49 1.06
C VAL A 144 19.27 -1.37 0.32
N ALA A 145 19.77 -0.36 1.02
CA ALA A 145 20.52 0.75 0.42
C ALA A 145 21.92 0.37 -0.11
N ARG A 146 22.44 -0.81 0.27
CA ARG A 146 23.71 -1.37 -0.24
C ARG A 146 23.53 -2.23 -1.49
N GLN A 147 22.29 -2.52 -1.90
CA GLN A 147 22.05 -3.32 -3.11
C GLN A 147 22.77 -2.70 -4.30
N ARG A 148 23.49 -3.54 -5.05
CA ARG A 148 24.18 -3.14 -6.27
C ARG A 148 23.19 -2.50 -7.24
N ASN A 149 23.55 -1.34 -7.75
CA ASN A 149 22.79 -0.64 -8.77
C ASN A 149 23.20 -1.22 -10.14
N PRO A 150 22.27 -1.75 -10.95
CA PRO A 150 22.61 -2.33 -12.26
C PRO A 150 23.09 -1.28 -13.28
N GLU A 151 22.84 0.01 -13.05
CA GLU A 151 23.09 1.07 -14.02
C GLU A 151 23.83 2.29 -13.43
N PRO A 152 25.01 2.68 -13.95
CA PRO A 152 25.78 1.99 -14.97
C PRO A 152 26.32 0.64 -14.47
N PRO A 153 26.71 -0.29 -15.36
CA PRO A 153 27.45 -1.49 -14.99
C PRO A 153 28.63 -1.08 -14.12
N GLN A 154 28.65 -1.53 -12.87
CA GLN A 154 29.75 -1.20 -11.97
C GLN A 154 30.88 -2.19 -12.22
N PRO A 155 32.11 -1.69 -12.47
CA PRO A 155 33.24 -2.58 -12.65
C PRO A 155 33.45 -3.39 -11.38
N SER A 156 33.57 -4.71 -11.52
CA SER A 156 33.97 -5.56 -10.41
C SER A 156 35.46 -5.32 -10.11
N LEU A 157 35.85 -5.33 -8.83
CA LEU A 157 37.28 -5.29 -8.42
C LEU A 157 38.08 -6.48 -8.97
N PHE A 158 37.40 -7.45 -9.59
CA PHE A 158 37.93 -8.71 -10.03
C PHE A 158 37.87 -8.93 -11.55
N GLU A 159 37.52 -7.90 -12.34
CA GLU A 159 37.40 -8.01 -13.80
C GLU A 159 38.69 -8.47 -14.51
N ASP A 160 39.86 -8.22 -13.91
CA ASP A 160 41.16 -8.60 -14.46
C ASP A 160 41.67 -9.97 -14.02
N PHE A 161 40.93 -10.70 -13.16
CA PHE A 161 41.37 -11.99 -12.65
C PHE A 161 40.66 -13.16 -13.36
N ALA A 162 41.36 -14.29 -13.50
CA ALA A 162 40.77 -15.48 -14.07
C ALA A 162 39.54 -15.93 -13.24
N PRO A 163 38.40 -16.30 -13.87
CA PRO A 163 37.18 -16.69 -13.16
C PRO A 163 37.39 -17.79 -12.11
N GLU A 164 38.39 -18.64 -12.33
CA GLU A 164 38.77 -19.77 -11.49
C GLU A 164 39.52 -19.35 -10.20
N GLU A 165 40.20 -18.21 -10.20
CA GLU A 165 41.00 -17.73 -9.05
C GLU A 165 40.20 -16.85 -8.08
N VAL A 166 39.08 -16.28 -8.54
CA VAL A 166 38.32 -15.27 -7.79
C VAL A 166 36.85 -15.60 -7.60
N GLY A 167 36.31 -16.55 -8.38
CA GLY A 167 34.91 -16.95 -8.28
C GLY A 167 34.49 -17.32 -6.86
N GLY A 168 35.35 -17.96 -6.07
CA GLY A 168 35.04 -18.32 -4.68
C GLY A 168 34.90 -17.12 -3.72
N LEU A 169 35.77 -16.11 -3.86
CA LEU A 169 35.81 -14.95 -2.96
C LEU A 169 34.74 -13.92 -3.35
N GLU A 170 34.56 -13.66 -4.65
CA GLU A 170 33.52 -12.76 -5.16
C GLU A 170 32.12 -13.30 -4.86
N VAL A 171 31.89 -14.61 -5.03
CA VAL A 171 30.63 -15.26 -4.65
C VAL A 171 30.39 -15.20 -3.14
N MET A 172 31.42 -15.39 -2.29
CA MET A 172 31.28 -15.24 -0.83
C MET A 172 30.95 -13.79 -0.41
N LEU A 173 31.60 -12.79 -1.00
CA LEU A 173 31.35 -11.38 -0.71
C LEU A 173 29.97 -10.91 -1.22
N ALA A 174 29.53 -11.41 -2.37
CA ALA A 174 28.21 -11.13 -2.94
C ALA A 174 27.08 -11.84 -2.15
N ALA A 175 27.28 -13.12 -1.79
CA ALA A 175 26.27 -13.92 -1.09
C ALA A 175 25.88 -13.36 0.29
N GLY A 176 26.77 -12.62 0.96
CA GLY A 176 26.47 -11.95 2.23
C GLY A 176 25.64 -10.67 2.08
N GLN A 177 25.56 -10.09 0.88
CA GLN A 177 24.90 -8.81 0.62
C GLN A 177 23.65 -8.92 -0.23
N ASP A 178 23.53 -9.96 -1.05
CA ASP A 178 22.42 -10.12 -1.96
C ASP A 178 21.11 -10.40 -1.22
N LEU A 179 20.07 -9.70 -1.63
CA LEU A 179 18.72 -9.94 -1.18
C LEU A 179 18.07 -11.01 -2.06
N ASP A 180 17.20 -11.81 -1.47
CA ASP A 180 16.36 -12.79 -2.16
C ASP A 180 15.47 -12.16 -3.25
N LEU A 181 15.08 -10.89 -3.05
CA LEU A 181 14.28 -10.10 -4.00
C LEU A 181 14.88 -8.72 -4.18
N LYS A 182 14.77 -8.18 -5.41
CA LYS A 182 15.07 -6.76 -5.67
C LYS A 182 14.17 -5.92 -4.78
N THR A 183 14.78 -5.13 -3.91
CA THR A 183 14.02 -4.43 -2.87
C THR A 183 14.12 -2.92 -3.03
N TYR A 184 12.99 -2.28 -3.27
CA TYR A 184 12.87 -0.82 -3.33
C TYR A 184 12.34 -0.27 -2.00
N VAL A 185 12.34 1.06 -1.86
CA VAL A 185 11.79 1.71 -0.68
C VAL A 185 10.69 2.68 -1.09
N VAL A 186 9.53 2.52 -0.45
CA VAL A 186 8.48 3.53 -0.40
C VAL A 186 8.80 4.43 0.78
N ALA A 187 9.27 5.64 0.50
CA ALA A 187 9.58 6.64 1.51
C ALA A 187 8.50 7.71 1.59
N HIS A 188 8.19 8.14 2.82
CA HIS A 188 7.08 9.05 3.05
C HIS A 188 7.35 10.02 4.21
N SER A 189 6.73 11.20 4.14
CA SER A 189 6.87 12.26 5.14
C SER A 189 5.58 13.09 5.21
N LEU A 190 5.33 13.70 6.37
CA LEU A 190 4.20 14.59 6.62
C LEU A 190 4.73 15.77 7.43
N ASP A 191 4.41 16.99 6.99
CA ASP A 191 4.50 18.17 7.84
C ASP A 191 3.15 18.36 8.55
N PRO A 192 3.08 18.16 9.89
CA PRO A 192 1.82 18.28 10.62
C PRO A 192 1.25 19.70 10.61
N LEU A 193 2.08 20.72 10.44
CA LEU A 193 1.64 22.13 10.48
C LEU A 193 1.00 22.55 9.16
N SER A 194 1.67 22.30 8.03
CA SER A 194 1.13 22.63 6.71
C SER A 194 0.23 21.54 6.12
N GLN A 195 0.17 20.36 6.75
CA GLN A 195 -0.48 19.14 6.25
C GLN A 195 0.06 18.65 4.90
N GLN A 196 1.23 19.16 4.48
CA GLN A 196 1.88 18.70 3.26
C GLN A 196 2.48 17.31 3.44
N VAL A 197 2.40 16.51 2.39
CA VAL A 197 2.88 15.14 2.39
C VAL A 197 3.85 14.91 1.24
N GLU A 198 4.80 14.01 1.45
CA GLU A 198 5.63 13.48 0.37
C GLU A 198 5.50 11.95 0.37
N LEU A 199 5.46 11.36 -0.83
CA LEU A 199 5.43 9.92 -1.03
C LEU A 199 6.20 9.55 -2.29
N VAL A 200 7.26 8.77 -2.14
CA VAL A 200 8.13 8.35 -3.25
C VAL A 200 8.39 6.86 -3.23
N LEU A 201 8.56 6.26 -4.41
CA LEU A 201 9.17 4.94 -4.58
C LEU A 201 10.58 5.12 -5.15
N GLY A 202 11.57 4.41 -4.65
CA GLY A 202 12.91 4.51 -5.22
C GLY A 202 13.87 3.39 -4.87
N ARG A 203 14.97 3.36 -5.62
CA ARG A 203 16.16 2.57 -5.27
C ARG A 203 17.03 3.38 -4.33
N ALA A 204 17.09 2.94 -3.08
CA ALA A 204 17.92 3.54 -2.04
C ALA A 204 19.41 3.40 -2.39
N ARG A 205 20.19 4.42 -2.03
CA ARG A 205 21.66 4.45 -2.17
C ARG A 205 22.27 4.73 -0.81
N LEU A 206 23.11 3.82 -0.31
CA LEU A 206 23.82 4.04 0.94
C LEU A 206 24.71 5.28 0.80
N ASN A 207 24.50 6.26 1.67
CA ASN A 207 25.16 7.56 1.64
C ASN A 207 26.03 7.78 2.88
N LEU A 208 27.05 6.94 3.05
CA LEU A 208 28.09 7.15 4.07
C LEU A 208 28.75 8.51 3.81
N GLY A 209 28.63 9.44 4.76
CA GLY A 209 29.17 10.81 4.62
C GLY A 209 28.24 11.84 3.98
N GLY A 210 26.95 11.55 3.80
CA GLY A 210 25.94 12.57 3.44
C GLY A 210 25.73 12.80 1.93
N GLY A 211 26.11 11.85 1.08
CA GLY A 211 25.82 11.88 -0.36
C GLY A 211 24.32 11.66 -0.71
N GLN A 212 24.04 11.52 -2.01
CA GLN A 212 22.70 11.26 -2.52
C GLN A 212 22.08 9.99 -1.89
N ALA A 213 20.85 10.12 -1.40
CA ALA A 213 20.12 9.02 -0.77
C ALA A 213 19.50 8.03 -1.77
N TRP A 214 19.46 8.37 -3.06
CA TRP A 214 18.76 7.58 -4.08
C TRP A 214 19.65 7.38 -5.30
N HIS A 215 19.56 6.20 -5.91
CA HIS A 215 19.99 6.01 -7.29
C HIS A 215 18.96 6.63 -8.24
N TRP A 216 17.67 6.44 -7.91
CA TRP A 216 16.54 7.11 -8.55
C TRP A 216 15.35 7.09 -7.58
N ARG A 217 14.41 8.03 -7.76
CA ARG A 217 13.11 8.05 -7.07
C ARG A 217 12.02 8.55 -8.01
N GLN A 218 10.80 8.08 -7.79
CA GLN A 218 9.57 8.48 -8.48
C GLN A 218 8.60 9.04 -7.45
N ASP A 219 8.06 10.23 -7.71
CA ASP A 219 6.98 10.80 -6.91
C ASP A 219 5.65 10.09 -7.23
N LEU A 220 4.99 9.58 -6.20
CA LEU A 220 3.73 8.84 -6.33
C LEU A 220 2.49 9.74 -6.19
N LEU A 221 2.64 10.98 -5.72
CA LEU A 221 1.55 11.96 -5.61
C LEU A 221 1.31 12.67 -6.94
N ASP A 222 2.38 12.95 -7.68
CA ASP A 222 2.34 13.62 -8.99
C ASP A 222 2.06 12.67 -10.16
N THR A 223 2.17 11.36 -9.95
CA THR A 223 1.83 10.37 -10.98
C THR A 223 0.29 10.28 -11.08
N PRO A 224 -0.33 10.55 -12.24
CA PRO A 224 -1.78 10.46 -12.37
C PRO A 224 -2.25 9.04 -12.02
N PRO A 225 -3.33 8.89 -11.23
CA PRO A 225 -3.85 7.57 -10.93
C PRO A 225 -4.25 6.91 -12.25
N ALA A 226 -3.77 5.69 -12.50
CA ALA A 226 -4.40 4.81 -13.48
C ALA A 226 -5.86 4.66 -13.05
N ASP A 227 -6.79 5.04 -13.92
CA ASP A 227 -8.21 5.27 -13.65
C ASP A 227 -8.77 4.41 -12.51
N GLY A 228 -9.16 5.09 -11.43
CA GLY A 228 -9.91 4.50 -10.34
C GLY A 228 -11.23 3.96 -10.88
N GLY A 229 -11.29 2.64 -11.03
CA GLY A 229 -12.49 1.81 -11.07
C GLY A 229 -13.77 2.45 -11.60
N ARG A 230 -13.82 2.85 -12.87
CA ARG A 230 -15.09 2.80 -13.60
C ARG A 230 -15.12 1.46 -14.31
N ARG A 231 -16.11 0.64 -13.99
CA ARG A 231 -16.52 -0.50 -14.80
C ARG A 231 -16.69 0.04 -16.23
N THR A 232 -15.82 -0.29 -17.17
CA THR A 232 -16.22 -0.31 -18.57
C THR A 232 -17.14 -1.50 -18.67
N ASP A 233 -18.42 -1.27 -18.37
CA ASP A 233 -19.48 -2.15 -18.82
C ASP A 233 -19.44 -2.11 -20.34
N ASP A 234 -18.63 -2.99 -20.94
CA ASP A 234 -18.77 -3.46 -22.33
C ASP A 234 -19.99 -4.41 -22.44
N ALA A 235 -21.02 -4.16 -21.63
CA ALA A 235 -22.35 -4.71 -21.84
C ALA A 235 -23.07 -3.75 -22.81
N PRO A 236 -23.44 -4.18 -24.02
CA PRO A 236 -24.24 -3.35 -24.90
C PRO A 236 -25.51 -2.91 -24.18
N MET A 237 -25.75 -1.59 -24.12
CA MET A 237 -26.98 -1.03 -23.60
C MET A 237 -28.18 -1.76 -24.23
N PRO A 238 -29.13 -2.32 -23.44
CA PRO A 238 -30.33 -2.88 -24.02
C PRO A 238 -31.15 -1.76 -24.65
N ILE A 239 -31.12 -1.71 -25.98
CA ILE A 239 -32.01 -0.86 -26.77
C ILE A 239 -33.35 -1.60 -26.82
N GLY A 240 -34.23 -1.30 -25.86
CA GLY A 240 -35.60 -1.81 -25.88
C GLY A 240 -36.40 -1.34 -24.68
N PRO A 241 -37.70 -1.01 -24.84
CA PRO A 241 -38.55 -0.65 -23.72
C PRO A 241 -38.70 -1.83 -22.76
N ASN A 242 -38.44 -1.58 -21.46
CA ASN A 242 -38.68 -2.52 -20.37
C ASN A 242 -40.16 -2.94 -20.36
N THR A 243 -40.43 -4.18 -20.73
CA THR A 243 -41.77 -4.80 -20.75
C THR A 243 -41.90 -5.93 -19.73
N VAL A 244 -41.26 -5.77 -18.58
CA VAL A 244 -41.43 -6.68 -17.44
C VAL A 244 -42.51 -6.11 -16.51
N PRO A 245 -43.60 -6.84 -16.23
CA PRO A 245 -44.60 -6.42 -15.24
C PRO A 245 -44.01 -6.43 -13.82
N ASP A 246 -44.26 -5.37 -13.05
CA ASP A 246 -43.85 -5.28 -11.65
C ASP A 246 -44.40 -6.43 -10.81
N ALA A 247 -43.53 -7.03 -9.99
CA ALA A 247 -43.89 -8.11 -9.08
C ALA A 247 -44.79 -7.59 -7.93
N PRO A 248 -45.85 -8.32 -7.53
CA PRO A 248 -46.74 -7.86 -6.47
C PRO A 248 -46.10 -8.02 -5.09
N VAL A 249 -45.77 -6.89 -4.46
CA VAL A 249 -45.30 -6.84 -3.06
C VAL A 249 -46.50 -6.97 -2.11
N ARG A 250 -46.48 -7.98 -1.24
CA ARG A 250 -47.43 -8.08 -0.11
C ARG A 250 -46.82 -7.44 1.13
N LEU A 251 -47.41 -6.32 1.58
CA LEU A 251 -47.08 -5.70 2.84
C LEU A 251 -47.64 -6.53 4.00
N ARG A 252 -46.79 -6.84 4.98
CA ARG A 252 -47.15 -7.58 6.20
C ARG A 252 -47.76 -6.59 7.19
N HIS A 253 -49.05 -6.74 7.49
CA HIS A 253 -49.67 -6.01 8.59
C HIS A 253 -49.17 -6.55 9.94
N THR A 254 -48.61 -5.67 10.77
CA THR A 254 -48.19 -5.95 12.15
C THR A 254 -49.44 -6.05 13.03
N ALA A 255 -49.52 -7.11 13.84
CA ALA A 255 -50.60 -7.37 14.77
C ALA A 255 -50.19 -6.96 16.19
N GLU A 256 -50.54 -5.74 16.58
CA GLU A 256 -50.79 -5.27 17.94
C GLU A 256 -52.09 -4.46 17.79
N GLU A 257 -53.20 -4.66 18.49
CA GLU A 257 -53.39 -4.97 19.90
C GLU A 257 -54.54 -5.96 20.08
N ARG A 258 -54.25 -7.08 20.74
CA ARG A 258 -55.27 -7.95 21.33
C ARG A 258 -55.38 -7.56 22.80
N ARG A 259 -56.02 -6.43 23.07
CA ARG A 259 -56.56 -6.02 24.37
C ARG A 259 -57.40 -4.78 24.13
N ASP A 260 -58.71 -4.98 24.06
CA ASP A 260 -59.62 -4.21 24.90
C ASP A 260 -60.94 -4.95 25.07
N ASP A 261 -61.31 -5.03 26.34
CA ASP A 261 -62.67 -5.02 26.86
C ASP A 261 -63.63 -6.16 26.49
N ARG A 262 -63.50 -7.23 27.28
CA ARG A 262 -64.68 -7.89 27.85
C ARG A 262 -65.35 -6.94 28.85
N ALA A 263 -66.44 -6.31 28.43
CA ALA A 263 -67.49 -5.83 29.32
C ALA A 263 -68.86 -6.07 28.69
N SER A 264 -69.73 -6.72 29.48
CA SER A 264 -71.20 -6.71 29.43
C SER A 264 -71.91 -7.55 28.36
N ASP A 265 -72.43 -8.71 28.78
CA ASP A 265 -73.88 -8.95 28.94
C ASP A 265 -74.18 -10.45 28.95
N GLU A 266 -74.51 -11.04 30.11
CA GLU A 266 -75.40 -12.20 30.20
C GLU A 266 -76.26 -12.11 31.48
N GLN A 267 -77.50 -12.53 31.29
CA GLN A 267 -78.70 -12.48 32.15
C GLN A 267 -78.60 -13.30 33.43
#